data_AF-K0IHD2-F1
#
_entry.id   AF-K0IHD2-F1
#
_cell.length_a   1.000
_cell.length_b   1.000
_cell.length_c   1.000
_cell.angle_alpha   90.00
_cell.angle_beta   90.00
_cell.angle_gamma   90.00
#
_symmetry.space_group_name_H-M   'P 1'
#
loop_
_entity.id
_entity.type
_entity.pdbx_description
1 polymer ?
#
loop_
_entity_poly.entity_id
_entity_poly.type
_entity_poly.pdbx_seq_one_letter_code
_entity_poly.pdbx_strand_id
1 'polypeptide(L)'
;MEEQQPVVRRKGKHASSTENRRMVWENVVWPLVLEVNRSYFTLKEYHVKRDAFCKESGVAPSKVAGGFVSLLIKNIITRDKNIYSIHYRLIPYMRKKAPLEYGLVIREVNTKR
;
A
#
# COMPACT_ATOMS: atom_id res chain seq x y z
N MET A 1 -7.62 -38.23 -18.65
CA MET A 1 -6.38 -38.30 -17.83
C MET A 1 -5.30 -37.60 -18.66
N GLU A 2 -4.67 -36.50 -18.27
CA GLU A 2 -4.54 -35.78 -17.00
C GLU A 2 -4.60 -34.27 -17.29
N GLU A 3 -5.38 -33.51 -16.53
CA GLU A 3 -5.23 -32.04 -16.48
C GLU A 3 -3.96 -31.71 -15.70
N GLN A 4 -2.97 -31.15 -16.39
CA GLN A 4 -1.77 -30.60 -15.76
C GLN A 4 -2.16 -29.37 -14.92
N GLN A 5 -2.22 -29.57 -13.60
CA GLN A 5 -2.35 -28.46 -12.65
C GLN A 5 -1.10 -27.57 -12.71
N PRO A 6 -1.23 -26.24 -12.75
CA PRO A 6 -0.09 -25.35 -12.74
C PRO A 6 0.63 -25.43 -11.39
N VAL A 7 1.92 -25.78 -11.42
CA VAL A 7 2.78 -25.80 -10.24
C VAL A 7 2.84 -24.39 -9.64
N VAL A 8 2.12 -24.19 -8.53
CA VAL A 8 2.17 -22.95 -7.76
C VAL A 8 3.54 -22.84 -7.12
N ARG A 9 4.46 -22.15 -7.81
CA ARG A 9 5.76 -21.75 -7.23
C ARG A 9 5.49 -20.87 -6.02
N ARG A 10 5.52 -21.45 -4.82
CA ARG A 10 5.39 -20.73 -3.56
C ARG A 10 6.55 -19.76 -3.44
N LYS A 11 6.31 -18.48 -3.76
CA LYS A 11 7.28 -17.41 -3.56
C LYS A 11 7.71 -17.38 -2.09
N GLY A 12 8.99 -17.18 -1.84
CA GLY A 12 9.54 -17.06 -0.48
C GLY A 12 8.87 -15.92 0.30
N LYS A 13 8.73 -16.09 1.62
CA LYS A 13 7.99 -15.19 2.55
C LYS A 13 8.31 -13.70 2.36
N HIS A 14 9.60 -13.36 2.14
CA HIS A 14 10.05 -11.98 1.96
C HIS A 14 9.60 -11.35 0.63
N ALA A 15 9.60 -12.12 -0.46
CA ALA A 15 9.15 -11.64 -1.77
C ALA A 15 7.64 -11.35 -1.75
N SER A 16 6.86 -12.24 -1.14
CA SER A 16 5.41 -12.08 -0.96
C SER A 16 5.06 -10.86 -0.12
N SER A 17 5.86 -10.56 0.91
CA SER A 17 5.66 -9.36 1.76
C SER A 17 5.93 -8.05 1.00
N THR A 18 6.96 -8.00 0.14
CA THR A 18 7.24 -6.84 -0.71
C THR A 18 6.16 -6.61 -1.76
N GLU A 19 5.68 -7.69 -2.39
CA GLU A 19 4.58 -7.64 -3.35
C GLU A 19 3.29 -7.13 -2.70
N ASN A 20 2.97 -7.58 -1.49
CA ASN A 20 1.82 -7.07 -0.75
C ASN A 20 1.96 -5.59 -0.42
N ARG A 21 3.14 -5.12 0.04
CA ARG A 21 3.36 -3.69 0.28
C ARG A 21 3.16 -2.86 -0.98
N ARG A 22 3.73 -3.30 -2.10
CA ARG A 22 3.60 -2.63 -3.41
C ARG A 22 2.13 -2.52 -3.80
N MET A 23 1.43 -3.65 -3.79
CA MET A 23 0.01 -3.72 -4.15
C MET A 23 -0.83 -2.74 -3.32
N VAL A 24 -0.66 -2.75 -2.00
CA VAL A 24 -1.45 -1.90 -1.09
C VAL A 24 -1.11 -0.42 -1.27
N TRP A 25 0.17 -0.10 -1.47
CA TRP A 25 0.59 1.27 -1.73
C TRP A 25 -0.03 1.79 -3.03
N GLU A 26 0.15 1.07 -4.14
CA GLU A 26 -0.19 1.55 -5.49
C GLU A 26 -1.69 1.52 -5.79
N ASN A 27 -2.43 0.59 -5.20
CA ASN A 27 -3.85 0.40 -5.51
C ASN A 27 -4.81 0.91 -4.42
N VAL A 28 -4.32 1.14 -3.19
CA VAL A 28 -5.20 1.54 -2.07
C VAL A 28 -4.73 2.86 -1.45
N VAL A 29 -3.52 2.90 -0.91
CA VAL A 29 -3.06 4.05 -0.10
C VAL A 29 -2.78 5.28 -0.94
N TRP A 30 -1.99 5.17 -2.00
CA TRP A 30 -1.64 6.32 -2.84
C TRP A 30 -2.85 6.89 -3.58
N PRO A 31 -3.72 6.07 -4.22
CA PRO A 31 -4.96 6.57 -4.79
C PRO A 31 -5.84 7.28 -3.76
N LEU A 32 -5.97 6.72 -2.54
CA LEU A 32 -6.72 7.38 -1.47
C LEU A 32 -6.15 8.76 -1.14
N VAL A 33 -4.82 8.86 -0.96
CA VAL A 33 -4.13 10.13 -0.66
C VAL A 33 -4.37 11.17 -1.74
N LEU A 34 -4.34 10.76 -3.02
CA LEU A 34 -4.63 11.65 -4.15
C LEU A 34 -6.10 12.07 -4.19
N GLU A 35 -7.03 11.17 -3.87
CA GLU A 35 -8.47 11.43 -3.81
C GLU A 35 -8.83 12.41 -2.71
N VAL A 36 -8.30 12.23 -1.49
CA VAL A 36 -8.54 13.15 -0.38
C VAL A 36 -7.72 14.44 -0.50
N ASN A 37 -6.67 14.44 -1.35
CA ASN A 37 -5.74 15.55 -1.59
C ASN A 37 -5.14 16.13 -0.30
N ARG A 38 -4.80 15.25 0.64
CA ARG A 38 -4.18 15.61 1.92
C ARG A 38 -3.19 14.55 2.34
N SER A 39 -2.19 14.97 3.12
CA SER A 39 -1.08 14.09 3.55
C SER A 39 -1.48 13.09 4.63
N TYR A 40 -2.77 12.95 4.92
CA TYR A 40 -3.29 12.04 5.93
C TYR A 40 -4.68 11.54 5.56
N PHE A 41 -5.11 10.42 6.11
CA PHE A 41 -6.44 9.88 5.94
C PHE A 41 -6.91 9.22 7.24
N THR A 42 -8.21 9.06 7.39
CA THR A 42 -8.82 8.40 8.55
C THR A 42 -8.91 6.90 8.33
N LEU A 43 -9.06 6.16 9.43
CA LEU A 43 -9.35 4.72 9.36
C LEU A 43 -10.59 4.41 8.50
N LYS A 44 -11.63 5.25 8.61
CA LYS A 44 -12.89 5.09 7.86
C LYS A 44 -12.68 5.20 6.35
N GLU A 45 -11.95 6.21 5.90
CA GLU A 45 -11.63 6.40 4.49
C GLU A 45 -10.77 5.25 3.95
N TYR A 46 -9.80 4.79 4.74
CA TYR A 46 -9.01 3.62 4.40
C TYR A 46 -9.88 2.37 4.21
N HIS A 47 -10.82 2.11 5.12
CA HIS A 47 -11.72 0.96 5.01
C HIS A 47 -12.59 1.04 3.75
N VAL A 48 -13.18 2.21 3.45
CA VAL A 48 -13.98 2.41 2.24
C VAL A 48 -13.15 2.10 0.99
N LYS A 49 -11.94 2.65 0.89
CA LYS A 49 -11.07 2.41 -0.27
C LYS A 49 -10.61 0.96 -0.38
N ARG A 50 -10.21 0.37 0.74
CA ARG A 50 -9.79 -1.04 0.84
C ARG A 50 -10.91 -1.97 0.37
N ASP A 51 -12.13 -1.74 0.84
CA ASP A 51 -13.26 -2.64 0.59
C ASP A 51 -13.69 -2.57 -0.88
N ALA A 52 -13.66 -1.37 -1.48
CA ALA A 52 -13.83 -1.21 -2.92
C ALA A 52 -12.77 -2.00 -3.71
N PHE A 53 -11.48 -1.82 -3.38
CA PHE A 53 -10.40 -2.56 -4.04
C PHE A 53 -10.52 -4.08 -3.87
N CYS A 54 -10.87 -4.57 -2.67
CA CYS A 54 -11.03 -6.01 -2.44
C CYS A 54 -12.19 -6.59 -3.24
N LYS A 55 -13.30 -5.84 -3.37
CA LYS A 55 -14.46 -6.23 -4.17
C LYS A 55 -14.13 -6.28 -5.67
N GLU A 56 -13.37 -5.32 -6.17
CA GLU A 56 -13.00 -5.22 -7.60
C GLU A 56 -11.92 -6.23 -8.01
N SER A 57 -10.91 -6.45 -7.16
CA SER A 57 -9.76 -7.30 -7.48
C SER A 57 -9.90 -8.76 -7.05
N GLY A 58 -10.88 -9.08 -6.20
CA GLY A 58 -11.02 -10.40 -5.57
C GLY A 58 -9.92 -10.72 -4.53
N VAL A 59 -9.08 -9.74 -4.18
CA VAL A 59 -8.01 -9.94 -3.19
C VAL A 59 -8.59 -10.01 -1.77
N ALA A 60 -8.17 -11.00 -1.00
CA ALA A 60 -8.58 -11.15 0.39
C ALA A 60 -8.22 -9.92 1.25
N PRO A 61 -9.15 -9.36 2.05
CA PRO A 61 -8.88 -8.22 2.92
C PRO A 61 -7.71 -8.43 3.89
N SER A 62 -7.47 -9.67 4.33
CA SER A 62 -6.34 -10.04 5.19
C SER A 62 -4.98 -9.79 4.52
N LYS A 63 -4.87 -10.02 3.21
CA LYS A 63 -3.65 -9.77 2.42
C LYS A 63 -3.37 -8.27 2.33
N VAL A 64 -4.41 -7.47 2.13
CA VAL A 64 -4.33 -6.00 2.10
C VAL A 64 -3.98 -5.44 3.48
N ALA A 65 -4.61 -5.94 4.54
CA ALA A 65 -4.28 -5.56 5.91
C ALA A 65 -2.81 -5.86 6.26
N GLY A 66 -2.31 -7.05 5.88
CA GLY A 66 -0.90 -7.39 6.08
C GLY A 66 0.07 -6.48 5.31
N GLY A 67 -0.27 -6.11 4.06
CA GLY A 67 0.48 -5.13 3.29
C GLY A 67 0.50 -3.76 3.96
N PHE A 68 -0.65 -3.29 4.44
CA PHE A 68 -0.80 -2.00 5.12
C PHE A 68 -0.02 -1.92 6.43
N VAL A 69 -0.11 -2.96 7.28
CA VAL A 69 0.70 -3.05 8.51
C VAL A 69 2.19 -2.99 8.17
N SER A 70 2.59 -3.63 7.08
CA SER A 70 3.98 -3.58 6.64
C SER A 70 4.44 -2.20 6.14
N LEU A 71 3.54 -1.36 5.62
CA LEU A 71 3.84 0.05 5.30
C LEU A 71 4.08 0.87 6.58
N LEU A 72 3.34 0.60 7.67
CA LEU A 72 3.57 1.22 8.98
C LEU A 72 4.95 0.85 9.53
N ILE A 73 5.31 -0.44 9.51
CA ILE A 73 6.62 -0.92 9.97
C ILE A 73 7.77 -0.28 9.18
N LYS A 74 7.54 0.08 7.91
CA LYS A 74 8.52 0.76 7.05
C LYS A 74 8.52 2.29 7.18
N ASN A 75 7.75 2.85 8.10
CA ASN A 75 7.60 4.30 8.30
C ASN A 75 7.17 5.07 7.04
N ILE A 76 6.53 4.38 6.09
CA ILE A 76 5.94 5.00 4.89
C ILE A 76 4.65 5.72 5.30
N ILE A 77 3.92 5.09 6.22
CA ILE A 77 2.72 5.63 6.86
C ILE A 77 3.00 5.66 8.36
N THR A 78 2.58 6.71 9.04
CA THR A 78 2.58 6.80 10.49
C THR A 78 1.14 6.85 10.98
N ARG A 79 0.87 6.30 12.17
CA ARG A 79 -0.45 6.32 12.79
C ARG A 79 -0.41 7.17 14.05
N ASP A 80 -1.31 8.13 14.14
CA ASP A 80 -1.62 8.86 15.37
C ASP A 80 -3.12 8.73 15.65
N LYS A 81 -3.47 7.98 16.71
CA LYS A 81 -4.85 7.62 17.07
C LYS A 81 -5.64 7.04 15.89
N ASN A 82 -6.47 7.88 15.26
CA ASN A 82 -7.37 7.53 14.16
C ASN A 82 -6.95 8.14 12.81
N ILE A 83 -5.80 8.81 12.77
CA ILE A 83 -5.23 9.48 11.60
C ILE A 83 -4.00 8.69 11.15
N TYR A 84 -3.93 8.44 9.85
CA TYR A 84 -2.78 7.84 9.18
C TYR A 84 -2.16 8.88 8.25
N SER A 85 -0.88 9.18 8.43
CA SER A 85 -0.17 10.21 7.67
C SER A 85 0.90 9.59 6.78
N ILE A 86 1.05 10.10 5.56
CA ILE A 86 2.18 9.73 4.69
C ILE A 86 3.47 10.39 5.18
N HIS A 87 4.60 9.75 4.92
CA HIS A 87 5.91 10.33 5.17
C HIS A 87 6.06 11.68 4.45
N TYR A 88 6.62 12.69 5.14
CA TYR A 88 6.66 14.08 4.66
C TYR A 88 7.32 14.26 3.28
N ARG A 89 8.28 13.39 2.94
CA ARG A 89 8.96 13.38 1.63
C ARG A 89 8.05 13.03 0.45
N LEU A 90 6.89 12.46 0.72
CA LEU A 90 5.92 12.09 -0.31
C LEU A 90 4.93 13.23 -0.59
N ILE A 91 4.86 14.25 0.26
CA ILE A 91 3.96 15.41 0.11
C ILE A 91 4.20 16.17 -1.22
N PRO A 92 5.44 16.40 -1.69
CA PRO A 92 5.68 17.03 -2.99
C PRO A 92 5.06 16.25 -4.16
N TYR A 93 5.09 14.91 -4.09
CA TYR A 93 4.49 14.04 -5.11
C TYR A 93 2.96 14.13 -5.10
N MET A 94 2.37 14.22 -3.91
CA MET A 94 0.92 14.39 -3.74
C MET A 94 0.46 15.73 -4.31
N ARG A 95 1.17 16.83 -4.00
CA ARG A 95 0.88 18.17 -4.52
C ARG A 95 0.92 18.23 -6.05
N LYS A 96 1.81 17.44 -6.67
CA LYS A 96 1.93 17.31 -8.12
C LYS A 96 0.97 16.29 -8.73
N LYS A 97 0.15 15.60 -7.91
CA LYS A 97 -0.68 14.44 -8.29
C LYS A 97 0.09 13.41 -9.11
N ALA A 98 1.37 13.23 -8.79
CA ALA A 98 2.25 12.36 -9.55
C ALA A 98 1.93 10.87 -9.26
N PRO A 99 2.07 9.98 -10.26
CA PRO A 99 2.17 8.56 -9.97
C PRO A 99 3.39 8.33 -9.10
N LEU A 100 3.23 7.53 -8.04
CA LEU A 100 4.29 7.27 -7.09
C LEU A 100 4.37 5.77 -6.80
N GLU A 101 5.27 5.10 -7.51
CA GLU A 101 5.49 3.66 -7.35
C GLU A 101 6.18 3.34 -6.02
N TYR A 102 5.88 2.15 -5.48
CA TYR A 102 6.43 1.73 -4.19
C TYR A 102 7.97 1.70 -4.17
N GLY A 103 8.61 1.41 -5.31
CA GLY A 103 10.07 1.42 -5.44
C GLY A 103 10.67 2.81 -5.15
N LEU A 104 10.06 3.87 -5.68
CA LEU A 104 10.49 5.24 -5.42
C LEU A 104 10.22 5.65 -3.98
N VAL A 105 9.08 5.28 -3.42
CA VAL A 105 8.74 5.54 -2.01
C VAL A 105 9.81 5.03 -1.06
N ILE A 106 10.25 3.79 -1.27
CA ILE A 106 11.28 3.17 -0.42
C ILE A 106 12.61 3.93 -0.53
N ARG A 107 12.99 4.42 -1.71
CA ARG A 107 14.19 5.24 -1.88
C ARG A 107 14.02 6.56 -1.14
N GLU A 108 12.90 7.25 -1.35
CA GLU A 108 12.62 8.55 -0.73
C GLU A 108 12.61 8.49 0.80
N VAL A 109 11.89 7.53 1.37
CA VAL A 109 11.74 7.36 2.83
C VAL A 109 13.05 6.92 3.49
N ASN A 110 13.87 6.09 2.82
CA ASN A 110 15.13 5.59 3.41
C ASN A 110 16.35 6.47 3.15
N THR A 111 16.27 7.45 2.25
CA THR A 111 17.39 8.37 2.01
C THR A 111 17.69 9.14 3.31
N LYS A 112 18.77 8.77 4.00
CA LYS A 112 19.23 9.46 5.21
C LYS A 112 19.67 10.87 4.85
N ARG A 113 19.45 11.81 5.78
CA ARG A 113 19.98 13.17 5.67
C ARG A 113 21.49 13.13 5.93
#